data_AF-A0A1S1P0T1-F1
#
_entry.id   AF-A0A1S1P0T1-F1
#
_cell.length_a   1.000
_cell.length_b   1.000
_cell.length_c   1.000
_cell.angle_alpha   90.00
_cell.angle_beta   90.00
_cell.angle_gamma   90.00
#
_symmetry.space_group_name_H-M   'P 1'
#
loop_
_entity.id
_entity.type
_entity.pdbx_description
1 polymer ?
#
loop_
_entity_poly.entity_id
_entity_poly.type
_entity_poly.pdbx_seq_one_letter_code
_entity_poly.pdbx_strand_id
1 'polypeptide(L)' 'MAAAPIYSTAKAAINSLTHARAAFRLNIGLSRPCRPEVVAAVVFLASDRAGFVTGTNLRVDGGSVSTL' A
#
# COMPACT_ATOMS: atom_id res chain seq x y z
N MET A 1 -38.80 -22.56 -3.75
CA MET A 1 -38.15 -21.41 -3.09
C MET A 1 -36.67 -21.42 -3.49
N ALA A 2 -36.32 -20.85 -4.65
CA ALA A 2 -34.96 -20.87 -5.20
C ALA A 2 -34.26 -19.56 -4.83
N ALA A 3 -33.32 -19.61 -3.89
CA ALA A 3 -32.47 -18.47 -3.55
C ALA A 3 -31.60 -18.15 -4.78
N ALA A 4 -31.78 -16.96 -5.33
CA ALA A 4 -31.28 -16.56 -6.64
C ALA A 4 -29.74 -16.67 -6.76
N PRO A 5 -29.22 -17.01 -7.97
CA PRO A 5 -27.78 -17.08 -8.30
C PRO A 5 -27.00 -15.77 -8.10
N ILE A 6 -27.71 -14.69 -7.77
CA ILE A 6 -27.15 -13.38 -7.45
C ILE A 6 -26.45 -13.41 -6.07
N TYR A 7 -26.95 -14.18 -5.10
CA TYR A 7 -26.35 -14.24 -3.75
C TYR A 7 -24.98 -14.94 -3.75
N SER A 8 -24.81 -16.03 -4.51
CA SER A 8 -23.55 -16.79 -4.56
C SER A 8 -22.45 -16.05 -5.33
N THR A 9 -22.81 -15.36 -6.42
CA THR A 9 -21.87 -14.58 -7.23
C THR A 9 -21.42 -13.32 -6.50
N ALA A 10 -22.33 -12.58 -5.86
CA ALA A 10 -21.98 -11.44 -5.02
C ALA A 10 -21.08 -11.85 -3.84
N LYS A 11 -21.38 -12.97 -3.18
CA LYS A 11 -20.56 -13.51 -2.08
C LYS A 11 -19.16 -13.94 -2.55
N ALA A 12 -19.06 -14.56 -3.73
CA ALA A 12 -17.77 -14.95 -4.32
C ALA A 12 -16.93 -13.73 -4.72
N ALA A 13 -17.55 -12.69 -5.30
CA ALA A 13 -16.88 -11.44 -5.65
C ALA A 13 -16.36 -10.71 -4.40
N ILE A 14 -17.17 -10.61 -3.35
CA ILE A 14 -16.74 -10.03 -2.07
C ILE A 14 -15.56 -10.83 -1.50
N ASN A 15 -15.63 -12.16 -1.51
CA ASN A 15 -14.56 -13.01 -1.00
C ASN A 15 -13.25 -12.82 -1.78
N SER A 16 -13.31 -12.76 -3.12
CA SER A 16 -12.11 -12.55 -3.94
C SER A 16 -11.47 -11.18 -3.69
N LEU A 17 -12.29 -10.13 -3.55
CA LEU A 17 -11.84 -8.79 -3.17
C LEU A 17 -11.19 -8.76 -1.78
N THR A 18 -11.77 -9.48 -0.81
CA THR A 18 -11.20 -9.60 0.54
C THR A 18 -9.84 -10.30 0.52
N HIS A 19 -9.72 -11.42 -0.21
CA HIS A 19 -8.46 -12.14 -0.34
C HIS A 19 -7.39 -11.38 -1.12
N ALA A 20 -7.77 -10.66 -2.19
CA ALA A 20 -6.85 -9.81 -2.95
C ALA A 20 -6.26 -8.67 -2.11
N ARG A 21 -7.09 -8.05 -1.25
CA ARG A 21 -6.62 -7.01 -0.31
C ARG A 21 -5.71 -7.58 0.77
N ALA A 22 -5.96 -8.81 1.22
CA ALA A 22 -5.09 -9.50 2.18
C ALA A 22 -3.73 -9.85 1.54
N ALA A 23 -3.72 -10.30 0.28
CA ALA A 23 -2.49 -10.58 -0.47
C ALA A 23 -1.61 -9.31 -0.65
N PHE A 24 -2.24 -8.14 -0.86
CA PHE A 24 -1.55 -6.85 -0.95
C PHE A 24 -0.77 -6.48 0.33
N ARG A 25 -1.10 -7.06 1.49
CA ARG A 25 -0.40 -6.79 2.76
C ARG A 25 0.88 -7.61 2.95
N LEU A 26 1.10 -8.66 2.16
CA LEU A 26 2.14 -9.65 2.46
C LEU A 26 3.57 -9.11 2.33
N ASN A 27 3.79 -8.07 1.53
CA ASN A 27 5.14 -7.54 1.31
C ASN A 27 5.41 -6.19 1.96
N ILE A 28 4.43 -5.50 2.56
CA ILE A 28 4.69 -4.22 3.22
C ILE A 28 5.18 -4.50 4.64
N GLY A 29 6.44 -4.18 4.94
CA GLY A 29 7.00 -4.35 6.30
C GLY A 29 6.16 -3.67 7.40
N LEU A 30 5.55 -2.52 7.10
CA LEU A 30 4.63 -1.82 8.02
C LEU A 30 3.21 -2.41 8.09
N SER A 31 2.91 -3.49 7.36
CA SER A 31 1.62 -4.22 7.36
C SER A 31 0.38 -3.35 7.08
N ARG A 32 0.57 -2.15 6.52
CA ARG A 32 -0.49 -1.19 6.18
C ARG A 32 -0.13 -0.44 4.90
N PRO A 33 -1.13 -0.02 4.11
CA PRO A 33 -0.87 0.91 3.01
C PRO A 33 -0.37 2.27 3.53
N CYS A 34 0.45 2.92 2.71
CA CYS A 34 0.81 4.32 2.91
C CYS A 34 -0.47 5.17 2.79
N ARG A 35 -0.69 6.10 3.74
CA ARG A 35 -1.71 7.14 3.63
C ARG A 35 -1.03 8.42 3.08
N PRO A 36 -1.58 9.64 3.17
CA PRO A 36 -0.87 10.83 2.65
C PRO A 36 0.38 11.22 3.46
N GLU A 37 0.92 10.32 4.29
CA GLU A 37 2.14 10.52 5.06
C GLU A 37 3.39 10.74 4.19
N VAL A 38 3.36 10.30 2.92
CA VAL A 38 4.41 10.57 1.91
C VAL A 38 4.72 12.07 1.78
N VAL A 39 3.74 12.94 2.07
CA VAL A 39 3.92 14.40 2.05
C VAL A 39 5.03 14.84 3.00
N ALA A 40 5.22 14.18 4.15
CA ALA A 40 6.29 14.52 5.08
C ALA A 40 7.68 14.31 4.48
N ALA A 41 7.86 13.25 3.68
CA ALA A 41 9.13 13.00 2.98
C ALA A 41 9.41 14.04 1.90
N VAL A 42 8.37 14.46 1.17
CA VAL A 42 8.47 15.55 0.18
C VAL A 42 8.83 16.87 0.87
N VAL A 43 8.16 17.21 1.97
CA VAL A 43 8.45 18.41 2.76
C VAL A 43 9.88 18.39 3.29
N PHE A 44 10.38 17.23 3.75
CA PHE A 44 11.79 17.08 4.14
C PHE A 44 12.73 17.38 2.98
N LEU A 45 12.54 16.76 1.82
CA LEU A 45 13.39 16.97 0.63
C LEU A 45 13.35 18.40 0.12
N ALA A 46 12.21 19.09 0.27
CA ALA A 46 12.06 20.49 -0.11
C ALA A 46 12.64 21.49 0.93
N SER A 47 13.07 21.01 2.10
CA SER A 47 13.57 21.86 3.18
C SER A 47 15.10 21.97 3.19
N ASP A 48 15.63 23.02 3.83
CA ASP A 48 17.08 23.22 4.01
C ASP A 48 17.77 22.05 4.73
N ARG A 49 17.02 21.24 5.49
CA ARG A 49 17.53 20.05 6.19
C ARG A 49 18.03 18.97 5.23
N ALA A 50 17.56 18.97 3.98
CA ALA A 50 18.00 18.05 2.94
C ALA A 50 19.19 18.61 2.13
N GLY A 51 19.88 19.66 2.58
CA GLY A 51 20.93 20.36 1.81
C GLY A 51 22.11 19.50 1.33
N PHE A 52 22.32 18.31 1.91
CA PHE A 52 23.34 17.33 1.46
C PHE A 52 22.74 16.11 0.74
N VAL A 53 21.42 16.05 0.56
CA VAL A 53 20.72 14.93 -0.07
C VAL A 53 20.47 15.29 -1.54
N THR A 54 21.33 14.77 -2.42
CA THR A 54 21.22 14.96 -3.87
C THR A 54 21.56 13.68 -4.63
N GLY A 55 21.06 13.55 -5.86
CA GLY A 55 21.37 12.43 -6.75
C GLY A 55 20.88 11.05 -6.27
N THR A 56 19.95 11.01 -5.32
CA THR A 56 19.48 9.76 -4.70
C THR A 56 17.98 9.56 -4.86
N ASN A 57 17.55 8.30 -4.89
CA ASN A 57 16.15 7.91 -4.84
C ASN A 57 15.76 7.57 -3.40
N LEU A 58 15.08 8.49 -2.72
CA LEU A 58 14.53 8.24 -1.39
C LEU A 58 13.26 7.37 -1.49
N ARG A 59 13.35 6.13 -1.02
CA ARG A 59 12.22 5.19 -1.06
C ARG A 59 11.30 5.35 0.14
N VAL A 60 10.00 5.51 -0.13
CA VAL A 60 8.95 5.70 0.89
C VAL A 60 7.79 4.73 0.61
N ASP A 61 7.99 3.45 0.90
CA ASP A 61 7.04 2.38 0.54
C ASP A 61 6.63 1.47 1.71
N GLY A 62 7.01 1.82 2.93
CA GLY A 62 6.72 1.02 4.13
C GLY A 62 7.48 -0.30 4.19
N GLY A 63 8.61 -0.42 3.48
CA GLY A 63 9.41 -1.65 3.43
C GLY A 63 8.83 -2.67 2.46
N SER A 64 8.10 -2.20 1.43
CA SER A 64 7.49 -3.08 0.43
C SER A 64 8.51 -3.72 -0.52
N VAL A 65 9.65 -3.08 -0.70
CA VAL A 65 10.76 -3.57 -1.50
C VAL A 65 11.90 -3.90 -0.55
N SER A 66 12.38 -5.15 -0.58
CA SER A 66 13.55 -5.54 0.19
C SER A 66 14.77 -4.79 -0.34
N THR A 67 15.47 -4.09 0.54
CA THR A 67 16.85 -3.68 0.28
C THR A 67 17.73 -4.91 0.44
N LEU A 68 18.64 -5.16 -0.52
CA LEU A 68 19.63 -6.22 -0.47
C LEU A 68 20.71 -5.93 0.58
#